data_AF-A0A6L7X1A0-F1
#
_entry.id   AF-A0A6L7X1A0-F1
#
_cell.length_a   1.000
_cell.length_b   1.000
_cell.length_c   1.000
_cell.angle_alpha   90.00
_cell.angle_beta   90.00
_cell.angle_gamma   90.00
#
_symmetry.space_group_name_H-M   'P 1'
#
loop_
_entity.id
_entity.type
_entity.pdbx_description
1 polymer ?
#
loop_
_entity_poly.entity_id
_entity_poly.type
_entity_poly.pdbx_seq_one_letter_code
_entity_poly.pdbx_strand_id
1 'polypeptide(L)'
;MTAWVTSLKWFGEHAAVTHPIVDIVSAGKSEDYVSDNLQRLHDLLFLSTRERASLELDSRPDHRPYRFQVERTADGPIAFVGHNPCLSAQKVENLSVSTDEETGDEIVTSDVLGARRVLDLPDAVRVRT
;
A
#
# COMPACT_ATOMS: atom_id res chain seq x y z
N MET A 1 2.96 -10.72 13.89
CA MET A 1 1.59 -10.74 13.31
C MET A 1 1.70 -10.83 11.79
N THR A 2 0.75 -11.46 11.10
CA THR A 2 0.69 -11.40 9.62
C THR A 2 -0.35 -10.39 9.16
N ALA A 3 -0.01 -9.59 8.14
CA ALA A 3 -0.87 -8.53 7.63
C ALA A 3 -0.58 -8.26 6.15
N TRP A 4 -1.50 -7.56 5.49
CA TRP A 4 -1.21 -6.84 4.26
C TRP A 4 -0.87 -5.40 4.62
N VAL A 5 0.29 -4.93 4.16
CA VAL A 5 0.75 -3.56 4.35
C VAL A 5 0.61 -2.83 3.02
N THR A 6 -0.16 -1.76 3.01
CA THR A 6 -0.34 -0.88 1.86
C THR A 6 0.60 0.30 1.97
N SER A 7 1.36 0.59 0.91
CA SER A 7 2.32 1.69 0.85
C SER A 7 2.22 2.44 -0.47
N LEU A 8 2.62 3.70 -0.44
CA LEU A 8 2.75 4.53 -1.64
C LEU A 8 4.14 4.33 -2.27
N LYS A 9 4.16 3.96 -3.55
CA LYS A 9 5.38 3.66 -4.31
C LYS A 9 5.55 4.61 -5.49
N TRP A 10 6.74 5.17 -5.62
CA TRP A 10 7.13 6.01 -6.74
C TRP A 10 8.09 5.22 -7.64
N PHE A 11 7.94 5.36 -8.96
CA PHE A 11 8.87 4.77 -9.94
C PHE A 11 9.74 5.89 -10.57
N GLY A 12 11.04 5.62 -10.78
CA GLY A 12 11.98 6.54 -11.45
C GLY A 12 13.15 7.01 -10.57
N GLU A 13 14.08 7.80 -11.12
CA GLU A 13 15.28 8.29 -10.40
C GLU A 13 14.96 9.21 -9.20
N HIS A 14 13.73 9.72 -9.13
CA HIS A 14 13.21 10.43 -7.96
C HIS A 14 12.57 9.52 -6.90
N ALA A 15 12.65 8.19 -7.03
CA ALA A 15 12.04 7.19 -6.13
C ALA A 15 12.77 7.02 -4.77
N ALA A 16 13.73 7.90 -4.43
CA ALA A 16 14.32 7.98 -3.10
C ALA A 16 13.35 8.57 -2.04
N VAL A 17 12.04 8.46 -2.28
CA VAL A 17 11.00 8.91 -1.36
C VAL A 17 10.67 7.75 -0.44
N THR A 18 10.68 8.02 0.87
CA THR A 18 10.09 7.15 1.90
C THR A 18 8.73 6.68 1.42
N HIS A 19 8.46 5.37 1.47
CA HIS A 19 7.18 4.81 1.03
C HIS A 19 6.22 4.85 2.22
N PRO A 20 5.39 5.90 2.41
CA PRO A 20 4.52 5.96 3.57
C PRO A 20 3.57 4.77 3.56
N ILE A 21 3.41 4.16 4.73
CA ILE A 21 2.36 3.18 4.97
C ILE A 21 1.04 3.94 4.98
N VAL A 22 0.11 3.50 4.14
CA VAL A 22 -1.20 4.11 3.95
C VAL A 22 -2.28 3.33 4.71
N ASP A 23 -2.12 2.01 4.82
CA ASP A 23 -3.08 1.14 5.49
C ASP A 23 -2.46 -0.21 5.89
N ILE A 24 -3.00 -0.84 6.93
CA ILE A 24 -2.62 -2.19 7.38
C ILE A 24 -3.89 -2.99 7.58
N VAL A 25 -4.06 -4.06 6.78
CA VAL A 25 -5.24 -4.93 6.87
C VAL A 25 -4.86 -6.35 7.26
N SER A 26 -5.79 -7.06 7.91
CA SER A 26 -5.54 -8.44 8.36
C SER A 26 -5.18 -9.37 7.21
N ALA A 27 -4.20 -10.26 7.43
CA ALA A 27 -3.76 -11.26 6.45
C ALA A 27 -4.85 -12.26 6.03
N GLY A 28 -5.95 -12.37 6.79
CA GLY A 28 -7.09 -13.24 6.45
C GLY A 28 -8.02 -12.66 5.39
N LYS A 29 -7.81 -11.41 4.98
CA LYS A 29 -8.58 -10.80 3.88
C LYS A 29 -8.15 -11.39 2.53
N SER A 30 -9.14 -11.59 1.65
CA SER A 30 -8.93 -12.09 0.29
C SER A 30 -8.19 -11.06 -0.57
N GLU A 31 -7.58 -11.53 -1.65
CA GLU A 31 -6.95 -10.66 -2.66
C GLU A 31 -7.99 -9.69 -3.26
N ASP A 32 -9.22 -10.12 -3.49
CA ASP A 32 -10.32 -9.26 -3.97
C ASP A 32 -10.62 -8.12 -3.00
N TYR A 33 -10.65 -8.40 -1.69
CA TYR A 33 -10.84 -7.37 -0.68
C TYR A 33 -9.69 -6.36 -0.69
N VAL A 34 -8.45 -6.86 -0.80
CA VAL A 34 -7.26 -6.01 -0.86
C VAL A 34 -7.27 -5.16 -2.14
N SER A 35 -7.72 -5.72 -3.26
CA SER A 35 -7.92 -5.01 -4.52
C SER A 35 -8.90 -3.86 -4.36
N ASP A 36 -10.10 -4.13 -3.84
CA ASP A 36 -11.12 -3.11 -3.64
C ASP A 36 -10.65 -2.02 -2.67
N ASN A 37 -9.94 -2.41 -1.60
CA ASN A 37 -9.38 -1.46 -0.65
C ASN A 37 -8.29 -0.58 -1.29
N LEU A 38 -7.37 -1.16 -2.05
CA LEU A 38 -6.33 -0.43 -2.79
C LEU A 38 -6.94 0.57 -3.76
N GLN A 39 -7.93 0.14 -4.54
CA GLN A 39 -8.63 1.01 -5.48
C GLN A 39 -9.33 2.17 -4.74
N ARG A 40 -10.03 1.87 -3.65
CA ARG A 40 -10.69 2.90 -2.83
C ARG A 40 -9.69 3.92 -2.27
N LEU A 41 -8.55 3.46 -1.75
CA LEU A 41 -7.49 4.32 -1.23
C LEU A 41 -6.86 5.16 -2.34
N HIS A 42 -6.62 4.57 -3.51
CA HIS A 42 -6.12 5.27 -4.68
C HIS A 42 -7.08 6.40 -5.08
N ASP A 43 -8.37 6.08 -5.21
CA ASP A 43 -9.39 7.05 -5.61
C ASP A 43 -9.51 8.18 -4.57
N LEU A 44 -9.37 7.88 -3.29
CA LEU A 44 -9.36 8.88 -2.21
C LEU A 44 -8.14 9.81 -2.26
N LEU A 45 -6.97 9.29 -2.62
CA LEU A 45 -5.72 10.04 -2.63
C LEU A 45 -5.53 10.86 -3.92
N PHE A 46 -5.97 10.35 -5.07
CA PHE A 46 -5.63 10.91 -6.38
C PHE A 46 -6.80 11.55 -7.12
N LEU A 47 -8.04 11.21 -6.79
CA LEU A 47 -9.20 11.74 -7.51
C LEU A 47 -9.94 12.80 -6.71
N SER A 48 -10.36 13.86 -7.41
CA SER A 48 -11.26 14.86 -6.86
C SER A 48 -12.62 14.24 -6.52
N THR A 49 -13.37 14.89 -5.63
CA THR A 49 -14.75 14.47 -5.28
C THR A 49 -15.64 14.38 -6.52
N ARG A 50 -15.43 15.26 -7.51
CA ARG A 50 -16.19 15.26 -8.77
C ARG A 50 -15.88 14.05 -9.63
N GLU A 51 -14.61 13.70 -9.77
CA GLU A 51 -14.18 12.50 -10.51
C GLU A 51 -14.71 11.23 -9.85
N ARG A 52 -14.61 11.13 -8.51
CA ARG A 52 -15.20 10.02 -7.75
C ARG A 52 -16.70 9.89 -7.95
N ALA A 53 -17.44 10.99 -7.84
CA ALA A 53 -18.88 10.99 -8.12
C ALA A 53 -19.20 10.55 -9.56
N SER A 54 -18.34 10.89 -10.52
CA SER A 54 -18.52 10.50 -11.92
C SER A 54 -18.27 9.00 -12.13
N LEU A 55 -17.31 8.42 -11.42
CA LEU A 55 -17.05 6.97 -11.42
C LEU A 55 -18.19 6.17 -10.79
N GLU A 56 -18.79 6.64 -9.70
CA GLU A 56 -19.92 5.95 -9.05
C GLU A 56 -21.22 6.00 -9.89
N LEU A 57 -21.38 7.05 -10.70
CA LEU A 57 -22.50 7.17 -11.63
C LEU A 57 -22.30 6.33 -12.90
N ASP A 58 -21.05 6.02 -13.27
CA ASP A 58 -20.76 5.13 -14.39
C ASP A 58 -20.93 3.67 -13.95
N SER A 59 -22.03 3.05 -14.39
CA SER A 59 -22.38 1.66 -14.04
C SER A 59 -21.50 0.61 -14.74
N ARG A 60 -20.48 1.03 -15.50
CA ARG A 60 -19.54 0.13 -16.18
C ARG A 60 -18.30 -0.12 -15.31
N PRO A 61 -18.08 -1.37 -14.84
CA PRO A 61 -16.90 -1.72 -14.04
C PRO A 61 -15.57 -1.44 -14.74
N ASP A 62 -15.55 -1.51 -16.08
CA ASP A 62 -14.34 -1.42 -16.91
C ASP A 62 -13.79 0.00 -17.10
N HIS A 63 -14.45 1.02 -16.55
CA HIS A 63 -14.07 2.42 -16.72
C HIS A 63 -13.17 2.99 -15.62
N ARG A 64 -12.75 2.17 -14.65
CA ARG A 64 -11.74 2.62 -13.68
C ARG A 64 -10.42 2.91 -14.43
N PRO A 65 -9.81 4.09 -14.24
CA PRO A 65 -8.66 4.54 -15.04
C PRO A 65 -7.42 3.66 -14.83
N TYR A 66 -7.31 3.00 -13.68
CA TYR A 66 -6.23 2.07 -13.37
C TYR A 66 -6.81 0.73 -12.98
N ARG A 67 -6.27 -0.33 -13.59
CA ARG A 67 -6.63 -1.70 -13.24
C ARG A 67 -5.73 -2.18 -12.11
N PHE A 68 -6.34 -2.87 -11.16
CA PHE A 68 -5.64 -3.68 -10.19
C PHE A 68 -4.77 -4.73 -10.89
N GLN A 69 -3.54 -4.88 -10.41
CA GLN A 69 -2.59 -5.87 -10.90
C GLN A 69 -1.97 -6.61 -9.72
N VAL A 70 -1.74 -7.91 -9.88
CA VAL A 70 -0.98 -8.71 -8.93
C VAL A 70 0.25 -9.24 -9.63
N GLU A 71 1.41 -8.87 -9.13
CA GLU A 71 2.68 -9.47 -9.52
C GLU A 71 3.08 -10.49 -8.47
N ARG A 72 3.38 -11.71 -8.92
CA ARG A 72 3.90 -12.76 -8.04
C ARG A 72 5.42 -12.69 -8.05
N THR A 73 5.98 -12.25 -6.93
CA THR A 73 7.43 -12.16 -6.75
C THR A 73 7.96 -13.33 -5.91
N ALA A 74 9.28 -13.45 -5.80
CA ALA A 74 9.92 -14.40 -4.89
C ALA A 74 9.52 -14.16 -3.42
N ASP A 75 9.17 -12.90 -3.09
CA ASP A 75 8.81 -12.43 -1.76
C ASP A 75 7.28 -12.39 -1.56
N GLY A 76 6.55 -13.20 -2.36
CA GLY A 76 5.10 -13.30 -2.32
C GLY A 76 4.36 -12.36 -3.29
N PRO A 77 3.03 -12.37 -3.25
CA PRO A 77 2.21 -11.53 -4.11
C PRO A 77 2.31 -10.05 -3.69
N ILE A 78 2.53 -9.20 -4.69
CA ILE A 78 2.43 -7.75 -4.56
C ILE A 78 1.26 -7.30 -5.42
N ALA A 79 0.25 -6.75 -4.76
CA ALA A 79 -0.88 -6.12 -5.39
C ALA A 79 -0.58 -4.64 -5.63
N PHE A 80 -0.96 -4.06 -6.77
CA PHE A 80 -0.77 -2.63 -7.03
C PHE A 80 -1.85 -2.02 -7.92
N VAL A 81 -2.03 -0.71 -7.77
CA VAL A 81 -2.96 0.12 -8.56
C VAL A 81 -2.37 1.52 -8.79
N GLY A 82 -2.57 2.07 -9.98
CA GLY A 82 -2.06 3.38 -10.39
C GLY A 82 -0.88 3.29 -11.36
N HIS A 83 -0.22 4.42 -11.60
CA HIS A 83 0.95 4.52 -12.49
C HIS A 83 2.18 5.08 -11.79
N ASN A 84 2.16 6.36 -11.38
CA ASN A 84 3.26 6.94 -10.61
C ASN A 84 2.79 8.26 -9.94
N PRO A 85 2.69 8.31 -8.60
CA PRO A 85 2.89 7.18 -7.69
C PRO A 85 1.79 6.12 -7.85
N CYS A 86 2.09 4.89 -7.45
CA CYS A 86 1.12 3.81 -7.34
C CYS A 86 0.95 3.42 -5.87
N LEU A 87 -0.19 2.80 -5.53
CA LEU A 87 -0.31 2.09 -4.26
C LEU A 87 0.08 0.65 -4.47
N SER A 88 0.83 0.09 -3.53
CA SER A 88 1.15 -1.33 -3.47
C SER A 88 0.73 -1.92 -2.14
N ALA A 89 0.15 -3.13 -2.15
CA ALA A 89 -0.06 -3.93 -0.95
C ALA A 89 0.78 -5.20 -1.01
N GLN A 90 1.51 -5.47 0.07
CA GLN A 90 2.33 -6.66 0.21
C GLN A 90 1.96 -7.40 1.50
N LYS A 91 1.92 -8.72 1.43
CA LYS A 91 1.70 -9.56 2.59
C LYS A 91 3.00 -9.74 3.37
N VAL A 92 2.97 -9.44 4.66
CA VAL A 92 4.13 -9.48 5.56
C VAL A 92 3.84 -10.34 6.79
N GLU A 93 4.90 -10.84 7.42
CA GLU A 93 4.89 -11.51 8.72
C GLU A 93 5.66 -10.71 9.76
N ASN A 94 5.58 -11.16 11.01
CA ASN A 94 6.26 -10.53 12.15
C ASN A 94 6.07 -9.01 12.22
N LEU A 95 4.93 -8.51 11.74
CA LEU A 95 4.58 -7.11 11.81
C LEU A 95 4.55 -6.68 13.29
N SER A 96 5.28 -5.61 13.60
CA SER A 96 5.23 -4.91 14.87
C SER A 96 5.25 -3.41 14.65
N VAL A 97 4.57 -2.69 15.54
CA VAL A 97 4.50 -1.23 15.55
C VAL A 97 4.96 -0.77 16.92
N SER A 98 5.93 0.14 16.95
CA SER A 98 6.44 0.77 18.17
C SER A 98 6.44 2.28 17.99
N THR A 99 6.46 3.04 19.08
CA THR A 99 6.62 4.50 19.02
C THR A 99 8.04 4.84 19.43
N ASP A 100 8.72 5.67 18.64
CA ASP A 100 9.99 6.27 19.00
C ASP A 100 9.77 7.24 20.18
N GLU A 101 10.46 7.00 21.30
CA GLU A 101 10.29 7.81 22.52
C GLU A 101 10.87 9.22 22.39
N GLU A 102 11.84 9.45 21.49
CA GLU A 102 12.47 10.76 21.28
C GLU A 102 11.68 11.62 20.31
N THR A 103 11.17 11.03 19.21
CA THR A 103 10.47 11.79 18.17
C THR A 103 8.95 11.71 18.27
N GLY A 104 8.41 10.70 18.95
CA GLY A 104 6.99 10.37 18.96
C GLY A 104 6.49 9.71 17.67
N ASP A 105 7.39 9.38 16.73
CA ASP A 105 7.02 8.78 15.45
C ASP A 105 6.68 7.29 15.62
N GLU A 106 5.72 6.78 14.84
CA GLU A 106 5.48 5.34 14.75
C GLU A 106 6.54 4.67 13.87
N ILE A 107 7.10 3.56 14.33
CA ILE A 107 8.04 2.71 13.61
C ILE A 107 7.35 1.38 13.35
N VAL A 108 7.20 1.05 12.06
CA VAL A 108 6.65 -0.23 11.62
C VAL A 108 7.78 -1.13 11.13
N THR A 109 7.87 -2.33 11.70
CA THR A 109 8.83 -3.36 11.27
C THR A 109 8.09 -4.62 10.87
N SER A 110 8.57 -5.31 9.84
CA SER A 110 7.98 -6.56 9.35
C SER A 110 8.96 -7.37 8.53
N ASP A 111 8.78 -8.68 8.53
CA ASP A 111 9.45 -9.58 7.60
C ASP A 111 8.58 -9.78 6.35
N VAL A 112 9.18 -9.81 5.17
CA VAL A 112 8.44 -10.15 3.95
C VAL A 112 8.32 -11.67 3.82
N LEU A 113 7.15 -12.16 3.42
CA LEU A 113 6.91 -13.58 3.19
C LEU A 113 7.88 -14.14 2.12
N GLY A 114 8.87 -14.94 2.54
CA GLY A 114 9.73 -15.69 1.61
C GLY A 114 11.17 -15.19 1.46
N ALA A 115 11.53 -14.03 2.04
CA ALA A 115 12.92 -13.60 2.15
C ALA A 115 13.15 -12.79 3.42
N ARG A 116 14.24 -13.13 4.12
CA ARG A 116 14.78 -12.31 5.22
C ARG A 116 15.44 -11.08 4.60
N ARG A 117 14.63 -10.14 4.11
CA ARG A 117 15.05 -8.79 3.81
C ARG A 117 14.49 -7.90 4.90
N VAL A 118 15.39 -7.17 5.57
CA VAL A 118 15.07 -5.81 5.97
C VAL A 118 14.56 -5.19 4.68
N LEU A 119 13.25 -4.95 4.58
CA LEU A 119 12.81 -3.95 3.63
C LEU A 119 13.71 -2.76 3.96
N ASP A 120 14.47 -2.24 3.00
CA ASP A 120 14.93 -0.86 3.05
C ASP A 120 13.67 0.03 3.02
N LEU A 121 12.83 -0.09 4.05
CA LEU A 121 12.09 1.00 4.63
C LEU A 121 13.22 1.82 5.24
N PRO A 122 13.63 2.95 4.61
CA PRO A 122 14.54 3.84 5.28
C PRO A 122 13.97 4.14 6.66
N ASP A 123 14.84 4.07 7.66
CA ASP A 123 14.61 4.31 9.09
C ASP A 123 13.32 5.07 9.38
N ALA A 124 12.43 4.42 10.14
CA ALA A 124 11.17 4.98 10.64
C ALA A 124 10.22 5.49 9.53
N VAL A 125 9.16 4.73 9.28
CA VAL A 125 7.99 5.25 8.56
C VAL A 125 7.35 6.33 9.44
N ARG A 126 7.78 7.58 9.30
CA ARG A 126 7.23 8.73 10.03
C ARG A 126 5.76 8.95 9.66
N VAL A 127 4.84 8.49 10.52
CA VAL A 127 3.42 8.81 10.42
C VAL A 127 3.14 10.03 11.31
N ARG A 128 2.97 11.21 10.69
CA ARG A 128 2.45 12.38 11.41
C ARG A 128 0.93 12.29 11.50
N THR A 129 0.41 12.12 12.71
CA THR A 129 -1.01 12.34 13.06
C THR A 129 -1.37 13.82 13.06
#